data_AF-A0A4P9XG02-F1
#
_entry.id   AF-A0A4P9XG02-F1
#
_cell.length_a   1.000
_cell.length_b   1.000
_cell.length_c   1.000
_cell.angle_alpha   90.00
_cell.angle_beta   90.00
_cell.angle_gamma   90.00
#
_symmetry.space_group_name_H-M   'P 1'
#
loop_
_entity.id
_entity.type
_entity.pdbx_description
1 polymer ?
#
loop_
_entity_poly.entity_id
_entity_poly.type
_entity_poly.pdbx_seq_one_letter_code
_entity_poly.pdbx_strand_id
1 'polypeptide(L)'
;AQKDVKVQQSYIQTKGGSLKATWEFFVRTRGNHFHAHVTADGNRLVALGDLVARASYTAFQLGDSPLNARRVQLVDPENKHASPYGWHNIGDGKRYTSTFGNNVAAYAKTGGEANSPKQYARNYHLNFDFPLEIAGDPSSYQYAAITNSFVGANMLHDLTYIYGFNEVAGNFQYNNWGKGGKGNDAMQVVVHDPDEDEPYFDPYPDGERSYLILPIYGKGGLRRDSNLDSSVITHEYSHGVSSRLTGGPHRVDCFSKTIQAGGVSEGTSDFFAYLVSMRKEDKPTTWKHMGEYAKGSPMRLYPYTTENTLKFSHINQWQSSIHKTGNVWGSILFDLYWELVRELGFTEDLYTRQLTKGNTLALQIVINSLKETPCHPTFLSARSALFEAEQELTGGKHICKLWTAFAKRGLGTMARMEGSRAVDDFTLPQACIAAAAATATTTESTANPSRKWGLFQKMRFW
;
A
#
# COMPACT_ATOMS: atom_id res chain seq x y z
N ALA A 1 -27.88 10.71 31.25
CA ALA A 1 -26.63 9.95 31.50
C ALA A 1 -27.00 8.53 31.91
N GLN A 2 -26.16 7.52 31.64
CA GLN A 2 -26.43 6.13 32.06
C GLN A 2 -26.00 5.83 33.51
N LYS A 3 -25.21 6.72 34.11
CA LYS A 3 -24.81 6.76 35.53
C LYS A 3 -24.64 8.22 35.95
N ASP A 4 -24.52 8.46 37.25
CA ASP A 4 -24.18 9.78 37.79
C ASP A 4 -22.88 10.31 37.18
N VAL A 5 -22.89 11.59 36.83
CA VAL A 5 -21.73 12.28 36.29
C VAL A 5 -20.75 12.53 37.42
N LYS A 6 -19.56 11.92 37.36
CA LYS A 6 -18.50 12.21 38.33
C LYS A 6 -17.93 13.59 38.03
N VAL A 7 -17.86 14.42 39.07
CA VAL A 7 -17.33 15.79 39.01
C VAL A 7 -16.24 15.95 40.06
N GLN A 8 -15.11 16.54 39.68
CA GLN A 8 -14.07 16.95 40.61
C GLN A 8 -13.36 18.22 40.16
N GLN A 9 -12.71 18.92 41.09
CA GLN A 9 -11.86 20.05 40.77
C GLN A 9 -10.53 19.55 40.19
N SER A 10 -10.05 20.22 39.14
CA SER A 10 -8.83 19.85 38.44
C SER A 10 -8.14 21.08 37.85
N TYR A 11 -6.86 20.94 37.49
CA TYR A 11 -6.12 21.94 36.74
C TYR A 11 -5.75 21.38 35.37
N ILE A 12 -5.94 22.17 34.31
CA ILE A 12 -5.51 21.82 32.97
C ILE A 12 -4.44 22.79 32.47
N GLN A 13 -3.38 22.25 31.88
CA GLN A 13 -2.32 23.06 31.28
C GLN A 13 -2.83 23.65 29.94
N THR A 14 -2.71 24.96 29.79
CA THR A 14 -3.08 25.67 28.56
C THR A 14 -1.95 25.59 27.54
N LYS A 15 -2.24 25.92 26.27
CA LYS A 15 -1.21 26.00 25.20
C LYS A 15 -0.05 26.95 25.52
N GLY A 16 -0.24 27.92 26.41
CA GLY A 16 0.81 28.83 26.88
C GLY A 16 1.62 28.31 28.07
N GLY A 17 1.46 27.05 28.47
CA GLY A 17 2.18 26.41 29.57
C GLY A 17 1.62 26.70 30.97
N SER A 18 0.66 27.62 31.12
CA SER A 18 0.04 27.96 32.41
C SER A 18 -1.07 26.97 32.80
N LEU A 19 -1.25 26.73 34.11
CA LEU A 19 -2.33 25.91 34.64
C LEU A 19 -3.61 26.73 34.83
N LYS A 20 -4.76 26.20 34.44
CA LYS A 20 -6.08 26.81 34.62
C LYS A 20 -6.98 25.91 35.46
N ALA A 21 -7.63 26.47 36.48
CA ALA A 21 -8.58 25.76 37.32
C ALA A 21 -9.86 25.41 36.54
N THR A 22 -10.32 24.18 36.70
CA THR A 22 -11.45 23.59 35.97
C THR A 22 -12.27 22.65 36.85
N TRP A 23 -13.53 22.45 36.49
CA TRP A 23 -14.31 21.30 36.86
C TRP A 23 -14.13 20.21 35.81
N GLU A 24 -13.71 19.03 36.24
CA GLU A 24 -13.55 17.84 35.43
C GLU A 24 -14.80 16.97 35.53
N PHE A 25 -15.33 16.51 34.40
CA PHE A 25 -16.52 15.70 34.28
C PHE A 25 -16.22 14.40 33.55
N PHE A 26 -16.70 13.28 34.08
CA PHE A 26 -16.79 12.01 33.36
C PHE A 26 -18.26 11.72 33.03
N VAL A 27 -18.64 11.93 31.77
CA VAL A 27 -20.03 11.81 31.30
C VAL A 27 -20.17 10.56 30.44
N ARG A 28 -20.90 9.56 30.93
CA ARG A 28 -21.23 8.35 30.17
C ARG A 28 -22.62 8.44 29.53
N THR A 29 -22.66 8.39 28.21
CA THR A 29 -23.89 8.26 27.41
C THR A 29 -24.08 6.81 26.96
N ARG A 30 -25.07 6.54 26.10
CA ARG A 30 -25.33 5.18 25.56
C ARG A 30 -24.18 4.65 24.68
N GLY A 31 -23.37 5.53 24.09
CA GLY A 31 -22.27 5.14 23.19
C GLY A 31 -20.92 5.80 23.50
N ASN A 32 -20.91 6.88 24.31
CA ASN A 32 -19.73 7.72 24.50
C ASN A 32 -19.37 7.85 25.97
N HIS A 33 -18.11 8.20 26.24
CA HIS A 33 -17.59 8.42 27.57
C HIS A 33 -16.76 9.69 27.54
N PHE A 34 -17.43 10.82 27.72
CA PHE A 34 -16.76 12.10 27.68
C PHE A 34 -15.97 12.35 28.96
N HIS A 35 -14.77 12.87 28.78
CA HIS A 35 -13.93 13.49 29.79
C HIS A 35 -13.83 14.99 29.44
N ALA A 36 -14.58 15.80 30.18
CA ALA A 36 -14.71 17.23 29.90
C ALA A 36 -14.07 18.05 31.01
N HIS A 37 -13.41 19.15 30.65
CA HIS A 37 -12.96 20.18 31.58
C HIS A 37 -13.71 21.47 31.29
N VAL A 38 -14.44 22.00 32.26
CA VAL A 38 -15.14 23.29 32.17
C VAL A 38 -14.42 24.27 33.11
N THR A 39 -14.36 25.55 32.78
CA THR A 39 -13.78 26.57 33.66
C THR A 39 -14.43 26.54 35.04
N ALA A 40 -13.69 26.94 36.07
CA ALA A 40 -14.17 26.91 37.46
C ALA A 40 -15.46 27.73 37.68
N ASP A 41 -15.70 28.77 36.87
CA ASP A 41 -16.94 29.56 36.85
C ASP A 41 -18.11 28.90 36.09
N GLY A 42 -17.90 27.71 35.52
CA GLY A 42 -18.91 26.93 34.80
C GLY A 42 -19.23 27.43 33.39
N ASN A 43 -18.66 28.55 32.96
CA ASN A 43 -19.15 29.27 31.77
C ASN A 43 -18.54 28.79 30.45
N ARG A 44 -17.48 27.98 30.48
CA ARG A 44 -16.75 27.63 29.26
C ARG A 44 -16.13 26.24 29.30
N LEU A 45 -16.44 25.43 28.30
CA LEU A 45 -15.73 24.17 28.03
C LEU A 45 -14.28 24.46 27.59
N VAL A 46 -13.31 23.93 28.32
CA VAL A 46 -11.87 24.12 28.13
C VAL A 46 -11.26 22.94 27.36
N ALA A 47 -11.73 21.72 27.63
CA ALA A 47 -11.34 20.52 26.91
C ALA A 47 -12.50 19.50 26.91
N LEU A 48 -12.60 18.70 25.86
CA LEU A 48 -13.56 17.60 25.76
C LEU A 48 -12.90 16.45 25.00
N GLY A 49 -12.60 15.36 25.70
CA GLY A 49 -12.22 14.09 25.11
C GLY A 49 -13.38 13.12 25.16
N ASP A 50 -13.57 12.29 24.15
CA ASP A 50 -14.43 11.11 24.27
C ASP A 50 -13.54 9.89 24.39
N LEU A 51 -13.49 9.34 25.61
CA LEU A 51 -12.66 8.21 26.02
C LEU A 51 -13.03 6.91 25.31
N VAL A 52 -14.17 6.85 24.61
CA VAL A 52 -14.59 5.68 23.83
C VAL A 52 -15.03 6.05 22.40
N ALA A 53 -14.74 7.27 21.91
CA ALA A 53 -15.07 7.64 20.53
C ALA A 53 -14.27 6.79 19.53
N ARG A 54 -14.96 5.78 18.99
CA ARG A 54 -14.50 4.94 17.89
C ARG A 54 -14.84 5.60 16.57
N ALA A 55 -13.87 5.73 15.68
CA ALA A 55 -14.16 6.02 14.29
C ALA A 55 -14.63 4.73 13.61
N SER A 56 -15.67 4.81 12.80
CA SER A 56 -16.11 3.69 11.98
C SER A 56 -16.39 4.13 10.55
N TYR A 57 -16.10 3.23 9.61
CA TYR A 57 -16.20 3.50 8.18
C TYR A 57 -16.82 2.31 7.47
N THR A 58 -17.80 2.55 6.62
CA THR A 58 -18.31 1.53 5.69
C THR A 58 -17.59 1.65 4.36
N ALA A 59 -16.57 0.81 4.14
CA ALA A 59 -15.66 0.87 2.99
C ALA A 59 -15.28 -0.54 2.51
N PHE A 60 -14.70 -0.65 1.31
CA PHE A 60 -14.02 -1.86 0.87
C PHE A 60 -12.72 -2.04 1.65
N GLN A 61 -12.33 -3.29 1.92
CA GLN A 61 -11.02 -3.56 2.50
C GLN A 61 -9.93 -3.30 1.46
N LEU A 62 -8.70 -3.13 1.93
CA LEU A 62 -7.55 -3.01 1.05
C LEU A 62 -7.42 -4.28 0.17
N GLY A 63 -7.26 -4.08 -1.14
CA GLY A 63 -7.23 -5.14 -2.15
C GLY A 63 -8.59 -5.58 -2.70
N ASP A 64 -9.70 -5.05 -2.17
CA ASP A 64 -11.04 -5.37 -2.65
C ASP A 64 -11.58 -4.35 -3.67
N SER A 65 -12.61 -4.76 -4.41
CA SER A 65 -13.42 -3.91 -5.29
C SER A 65 -14.87 -4.41 -5.30
N PRO A 66 -15.80 -3.67 -5.93
CA PRO A 66 -17.17 -4.14 -6.10
C PRO A 66 -17.32 -5.45 -6.88
N LEU A 67 -16.28 -5.91 -7.60
CA LEU A 67 -16.33 -7.17 -8.34
C LEU A 67 -16.12 -8.40 -7.44
N ASN A 68 -15.37 -8.26 -6.35
CA ASN A 68 -14.93 -9.40 -5.55
C ASN A 68 -15.41 -9.38 -4.09
N ALA A 69 -15.91 -8.25 -3.61
CA ALA A 69 -16.31 -8.10 -2.21
C ALA A 69 -17.49 -7.14 -2.03
N ARG A 70 -17.96 -7.07 -0.78
CA ARG A 70 -18.88 -6.04 -0.31
C ARG A 70 -18.16 -5.14 0.68
N ARG A 71 -18.64 -3.90 0.84
CA ARG A 71 -18.15 -3.02 1.90
C ARG A 71 -18.39 -3.65 3.28
N VAL A 72 -17.45 -3.43 4.18
CA VAL A 72 -17.51 -3.85 5.58
C VAL A 72 -17.46 -2.64 6.49
N GLN A 73 -17.94 -2.80 7.72
CA GLN A 73 -17.76 -1.78 8.75
C GLN A 73 -16.40 -1.98 9.43
N LEU A 74 -15.50 -1.04 9.23
CA LEU A 74 -14.18 -0.99 9.86
C LEU A 74 -14.27 -0.08 11.09
N VAL A 75 -13.81 -0.56 12.25
CA VAL A 75 -13.86 0.19 13.52
C VAL A 75 -12.43 0.40 14.02
N ASP A 76 -12.04 1.66 14.21
CA ASP A 76 -10.68 2.10 14.55
C ASP A 76 -9.58 1.33 13.75
N PRO A 77 -9.67 1.32 12.40
CA PRO A 77 -8.77 0.53 11.56
C PRO A 77 -7.31 1.02 11.53
N GLU A 78 -7.00 2.16 12.15
CA GLU A 78 -5.65 2.69 12.15
C GLU A 78 -4.63 1.75 12.79
N ASN A 79 -3.44 1.67 12.19
CA ASN A 79 -2.30 1.08 12.87
C ASN A 79 -1.73 2.10 13.86
N LYS A 80 -1.78 1.81 15.17
CA LYS A 80 -1.32 2.75 16.21
C LYS A 80 0.18 3.06 16.21
N HIS A 81 1.00 2.26 15.52
CA HIS A 81 2.42 2.59 15.36
C HIS A 81 2.61 3.68 14.30
N ALA A 82 1.93 3.56 13.16
CA ALA A 82 2.01 4.53 12.06
C ALA A 82 1.14 5.78 12.31
N SER A 83 -0.03 5.59 12.90
CA SER A 83 -1.05 6.59 13.17
C SER A 83 -1.42 6.63 14.66
N PRO A 84 -0.48 7.04 15.55
CA PRO A 84 -0.67 6.98 17.01
C PRO A 84 -1.87 7.80 17.53
N TYR A 85 -2.27 8.83 16.80
CA TYR A 85 -3.40 9.70 17.13
C TYR A 85 -4.66 9.43 16.28
N GLY A 86 -4.67 8.32 15.53
CA GLY A 86 -5.73 8.00 14.55
C GLY A 86 -5.71 8.89 13.32
N TRP A 87 -6.66 8.68 12.42
CA TRP A 87 -6.68 9.33 11.10
C TRP A 87 -7.34 10.72 11.08
N HIS A 88 -7.83 11.23 12.21
CA HIS A 88 -8.61 12.48 12.32
C HIS A 88 -7.95 13.55 13.19
N ASN A 89 -6.62 13.55 13.27
CA ASN A 89 -5.87 14.46 14.13
C ASN A 89 -4.60 14.91 13.40
N ILE A 90 -4.26 16.20 13.44
CA ILE A 90 -3.04 16.76 12.85
C ILE A 90 -2.07 17.32 13.91
N GLY A 91 -2.42 17.23 15.19
CA GLY A 91 -1.63 17.78 16.30
C GLY A 91 -1.85 19.26 16.59
N ASP A 92 -2.94 19.86 16.10
CA ASP A 92 -3.31 21.25 16.41
C ASP A 92 -4.14 21.38 17.71
N GLY A 93 -4.38 20.27 18.40
CA GLY A 93 -5.22 20.17 19.60
C GLY A 93 -6.71 20.02 19.29
N LYS A 94 -7.09 19.77 18.03
CA LYS A 94 -8.47 19.45 17.63
C LYS A 94 -8.54 18.04 17.07
N ARG A 95 -9.72 17.42 17.23
CA ARG A 95 -10.09 16.21 16.50
C ARG A 95 -11.07 16.61 15.40
N TYR A 96 -10.78 16.18 14.18
CA TYR A 96 -11.62 16.45 13.03
C TYR A 96 -12.77 15.43 12.98
N THR A 97 -13.89 15.84 12.38
CA THR A 97 -15.09 15.02 12.18
C THR A 97 -15.37 14.82 10.69
N SER A 98 -14.34 14.98 9.87
CA SER A 98 -14.36 14.94 8.41
C SER A 98 -13.24 14.05 7.90
N THR A 99 -13.26 13.63 6.64
CA THR A 99 -12.18 12.85 5.98
C THR A 99 -10.87 13.64 5.80
N PHE A 100 -10.29 14.08 6.91
CA PHE A 100 -9.12 14.93 7.01
C PHE A 100 -8.36 14.63 8.32
N GLY A 101 -7.06 14.38 8.20
CA GLY A 101 -6.15 14.28 9.34
C GLY A 101 -4.69 14.18 8.92
N ASN A 102 -3.85 13.58 9.77
CA ASN A 102 -2.41 13.66 9.60
C ASN A 102 -1.91 13.13 8.26
N ASN A 103 -2.43 11.99 7.81
CA ASN A 103 -1.85 11.29 6.67
C ASN A 103 -2.53 11.67 5.36
N VAL A 104 -3.84 11.92 5.41
CA VAL A 104 -4.71 12.06 4.23
C VAL A 104 -5.73 13.17 4.43
N ALA A 105 -5.96 13.93 3.36
CA ALA A 105 -7.12 14.78 3.17
C ALA A 105 -7.88 14.31 1.92
N ALA A 106 -9.05 13.69 2.09
CA ALA A 106 -9.86 13.19 0.99
C ALA A 106 -11.12 14.04 0.81
N TYR A 107 -11.35 14.55 -0.40
CA TYR A 107 -12.43 15.48 -0.70
C TYR A 107 -12.79 15.44 -2.18
N ALA A 108 -14.00 15.88 -2.51
CA ALA A 108 -14.36 16.28 -3.87
C ALA A 108 -14.17 17.79 -4.07
N LYS A 109 -13.92 18.22 -5.31
CA LYS A 109 -13.97 19.63 -5.68
C LYS A 109 -15.42 20.00 -6.03
N THR A 110 -15.89 21.18 -5.64
CA THR A 110 -17.23 21.66 -6.04
C THR A 110 -17.26 22.28 -7.44
N GLY A 111 -16.13 22.30 -8.16
CA GLY A 111 -15.94 22.83 -9.51
C GLY A 111 -14.54 22.46 -10.05
N GLY A 112 -14.24 22.78 -11.31
CA GLY A 112 -12.96 22.42 -11.95
C GLY A 112 -11.78 23.38 -11.67
N GLU A 113 -12.04 24.53 -11.06
CA GLU A 113 -10.96 25.49 -10.78
C GLU A 113 -10.06 24.99 -9.63
N ALA A 114 -8.75 25.28 -9.68
CA ALA A 114 -7.77 24.85 -8.70
C ALA A 114 -8.09 25.29 -7.24
N ASN A 115 -8.78 26.42 -7.08
CA ASN A 115 -9.19 26.96 -5.77
C ASN A 115 -10.62 26.60 -5.38
N SER A 116 -11.25 25.66 -6.09
CA SER A 116 -12.63 25.24 -5.79
C SER A 116 -12.75 24.77 -4.34
N PRO A 117 -13.84 25.14 -3.65
CA PRO A 117 -14.13 24.64 -2.31
C PRO A 117 -14.00 23.10 -2.23
N LYS A 118 -13.36 22.64 -1.16
CA LYS A 118 -13.16 21.23 -0.87
C LYS A 118 -14.34 20.67 -0.08
N GLN A 119 -15.01 19.66 -0.62
CA GLN A 119 -16.10 18.95 0.01
C GLN A 119 -15.59 17.64 0.63
N TYR A 120 -15.43 17.65 1.95
CA TYR A 120 -15.10 16.46 2.74
C TYR A 120 -16.38 15.72 3.13
N ALA A 121 -16.31 14.40 3.25
CA ALA A 121 -17.35 13.66 3.97
C ALA A 121 -17.25 14.00 5.47
N ARG A 122 -18.38 14.22 6.14
CA ARG A 122 -18.42 14.66 7.55
C ARG A 122 -19.45 13.87 8.36
N ASN A 123 -19.08 13.50 9.58
CA ASN A 123 -19.98 12.95 10.58
C ASN A 123 -19.48 13.29 11.99
N TYR A 124 -20.30 13.97 12.79
CA TYR A 124 -19.92 14.44 14.15
C TYR A 124 -19.58 13.31 15.13
N HIS A 125 -20.06 12.10 14.87
CA HIS A 125 -19.79 10.91 15.67
C HIS A 125 -18.71 10.01 15.07
N LEU A 126 -18.03 10.45 14.00
CA LEU A 126 -17.06 9.65 13.26
C LEU A 126 -17.63 8.32 12.74
N ASN A 127 -18.93 8.26 12.46
CA ASN A 127 -19.57 7.14 11.79
C ASN A 127 -19.78 7.47 10.31
N PHE A 128 -18.82 7.08 9.48
CA PHE A 128 -18.82 7.31 8.03
C PHE A 128 -19.50 6.13 7.32
N ASP A 129 -20.80 5.99 7.57
CA ASP A 129 -21.67 5.00 6.93
C ASP A 129 -22.59 5.70 5.92
N PHE A 130 -22.09 5.88 4.70
CA PHE A 130 -22.85 6.51 3.62
C PHE A 130 -23.41 5.46 2.64
N PRO A 131 -24.61 5.68 2.09
CA PRO A 131 -25.19 4.77 1.12
C PRO A 131 -24.34 4.70 -0.16
N LEU A 132 -24.31 3.51 -0.78
CA LEU A 132 -23.62 3.25 -2.04
C LEU A 132 -24.55 2.42 -2.92
N GLU A 133 -24.84 2.94 -4.11
CA GLU A 133 -25.61 2.23 -5.14
C GLU A 133 -24.73 2.05 -6.38
N ILE A 134 -24.01 0.93 -6.45
CA ILE A 134 -23.01 0.64 -7.52
C ILE A 134 -23.63 0.69 -8.93
N ALA A 135 -24.92 0.38 -9.06
CA ALA A 135 -25.64 0.42 -10.34
C ALA A 135 -26.13 1.83 -10.73
N GLY A 136 -26.08 2.79 -9.82
CA GLY A 136 -26.52 4.16 -10.01
C GLY A 136 -25.44 5.09 -10.55
N ASP A 137 -25.77 6.38 -10.71
CA ASP A 137 -24.78 7.39 -11.12
C ASP A 137 -23.77 7.63 -9.98
N PRO A 138 -22.45 7.57 -10.24
CA PRO A 138 -21.44 7.80 -9.21
C PRO A 138 -21.54 9.10 -8.42
N SER A 139 -22.10 10.16 -9.02
CA SER A 139 -22.36 11.42 -8.32
C SER A 139 -23.36 11.29 -7.16
N SER A 140 -24.23 10.28 -7.17
CA SER A 140 -25.25 10.07 -6.14
C SER A 140 -24.69 9.58 -4.79
N TYR A 141 -23.46 9.05 -4.78
CA TYR A 141 -22.83 8.45 -3.59
C TYR A 141 -21.45 9.03 -3.29
N GLN A 142 -21.19 10.29 -3.67
CA GLN A 142 -19.89 10.95 -3.51
C GLN A 142 -19.29 10.84 -2.09
N TYR A 143 -20.09 10.93 -1.02
CA TYR A 143 -19.56 10.75 0.34
C TYR A 143 -19.09 9.33 0.66
N ALA A 144 -19.71 8.30 0.06
CA ALA A 144 -19.22 6.93 0.16
C ALA A 144 -17.90 6.77 -0.58
N ALA A 145 -17.76 7.38 -1.76
CA ALA A 145 -16.51 7.40 -2.54
C ALA A 145 -15.38 8.12 -1.78
N ILE A 146 -15.63 9.33 -1.25
CA ILE A 146 -14.67 10.07 -0.41
C ILE A 146 -14.23 9.23 0.79
N THR A 147 -15.19 8.58 1.47
CA THR A 147 -14.90 7.73 2.62
C THR A 147 -14.05 6.51 2.23
N ASN A 148 -14.36 5.87 1.11
CA ASN A 148 -13.62 4.70 0.63
C ASN A 148 -12.15 5.06 0.30
N SER A 149 -11.95 6.15 -0.45
CA SER A 149 -10.60 6.63 -0.80
C SER A 149 -9.81 7.11 0.42
N PHE A 150 -10.47 7.75 1.40
CA PHE A 150 -9.86 8.13 2.68
C PHE A 150 -9.35 6.91 3.46
N VAL A 151 -10.17 5.86 3.57
CA VAL A 151 -9.80 4.62 4.24
C VAL A 151 -8.64 3.94 3.51
N GLY A 152 -8.76 3.74 2.20
CA GLY A 152 -7.72 3.08 1.40
C GLY A 152 -6.36 3.77 1.49
N ALA A 153 -6.32 5.10 1.32
CA ALA A 153 -5.08 5.87 1.39
C ALA A 153 -4.47 5.89 2.80
N ASN A 154 -5.27 5.94 3.87
CA ASN A 154 -4.73 5.83 5.23
C ASN A 154 -4.21 4.43 5.55
N MET A 155 -4.89 3.38 5.09
CA MET A 155 -4.42 2.00 5.24
C MET A 155 -3.09 1.77 4.52
N LEU A 156 -2.90 2.40 3.36
CA LEU A 156 -1.65 2.37 2.58
C LEU A 156 -0.55 3.20 3.24
N HIS A 157 -0.85 4.38 3.78
CA HIS A 157 0.08 5.12 4.64
C HIS A 157 0.56 4.23 5.79
N ASP A 158 -0.38 3.66 6.55
CA ASP A 158 -0.05 2.85 7.70
C ASP A 158 0.77 1.63 7.31
N LEU A 159 0.41 0.96 6.21
CA LEU A 159 1.15 -0.19 5.70
C LEU A 159 2.58 0.21 5.31
N THR A 160 2.74 1.17 4.41
CA THR A 160 4.06 1.58 3.91
C THR A 160 4.95 2.16 5.01
N TYR A 161 4.37 2.83 6.02
CA TYR A 161 5.07 3.27 7.22
C TYR A 161 5.74 2.11 7.96
N ILE A 162 5.03 1.02 8.19
CA ILE A 162 5.57 -0.18 8.85
C ILE A 162 6.79 -0.73 8.10
N TYR A 163 6.79 -0.64 6.76
CA TYR A 163 7.89 -1.13 5.93
C TYR A 163 8.99 -0.08 5.68
N GLY A 164 8.89 1.09 6.29
CA GLY A 164 9.97 2.08 6.34
C GLY A 164 9.82 3.26 5.39
N PHE A 165 8.63 3.51 4.84
CA PHE A 165 8.26 4.81 4.28
C PHE A 165 7.72 5.70 5.41
N ASN A 166 8.65 6.18 6.24
CA ASN A 166 8.38 6.97 7.44
C ASN A 166 8.74 8.45 7.22
N GLU A 167 8.73 9.24 8.28
CA GLU A 167 8.94 10.70 8.24
C GLU A 167 10.26 11.07 7.56
N VAL A 168 11.38 10.45 7.95
CA VAL A 168 12.70 10.72 7.35
C VAL A 168 12.78 10.29 5.89
N ALA A 169 12.05 9.24 5.51
CA ALA A 169 11.95 8.78 4.14
C ALA A 169 11.01 9.65 3.27
N GLY A 170 10.45 10.72 3.83
CA GLY A 170 9.55 11.65 3.14
C GLY A 170 8.17 11.04 2.88
N ASN A 171 7.57 10.41 3.90
CA ASN A 171 6.18 10.00 3.84
C ASN A 171 5.22 11.19 3.80
N PHE A 172 3.92 10.92 3.60
CA PHE A 172 2.90 11.96 3.50
C PHE A 172 2.27 12.23 4.86
N GLN A 173 2.72 13.27 5.55
CA GLN A 173 2.19 13.63 6.87
C GLN A 173 2.09 15.14 7.09
N TYR A 174 0.97 15.59 7.65
CA TYR A 174 0.82 16.97 8.08
C TYR A 174 1.79 17.31 9.21
N ASN A 175 1.92 16.41 10.19
CA ASN A 175 2.79 16.56 11.34
C ASN A 175 3.63 15.30 11.52
N ASN A 176 4.96 15.50 11.54
CA ASN A 176 5.95 14.44 11.68
C ASN A 176 6.33 14.19 13.15
N TRP A 177 5.73 14.91 14.09
CA TRP A 177 5.91 14.71 15.54
C TRP A 177 7.37 14.77 16.01
N GLY A 178 8.19 15.57 15.31
CA GLY A 178 9.62 15.69 15.60
C GLY A 178 10.48 14.48 15.18
N LYS A 179 9.95 13.54 14.39
CA LYS A 179 10.66 12.34 13.94
C LYS A 179 11.56 12.55 12.70
N GLY A 180 11.63 13.77 12.18
CA GLY A 180 12.42 14.12 10.98
C GLY A 180 11.57 14.35 9.74
N GLY A 181 12.21 14.46 8.58
CA GLY A 181 11.54 14.83 7.31
C GLY A 181 10.92 16.23 7.31
N LYS A 182 10.12 16.54 6.30
CA LYS A 182 9.37 17.79 6.19
C LYS A 182 7.87 17.49 6.14
N GLY A 183 7.16 17.83 7.22
CA GLY A 183 5.70 17.66 7.26
C GLY A 183 4.94 18.74 6.46
N ASN A 184 3.66 18.88 6.76
CA ASN A 184 2.66 19.71 6.07
C ASN A 184 2.29 19.18 4.66
N ASP A 185 2.57 17.91 4.39
CA ASP A 185 2.47 17.30 3.06
C ASP A 185 1.58 16.05 3.01
N ALA A 186 0.59 15.99 3.91
CA ALA A 186 -0.46 14.97 3.90
C ALA A 186 -1.03 14.75 2.49
N MET A 187 -1.26 13.48 2.13
CA MET A 187 -1.76 13.07 0.82
C MET A 187 -3.09 13.75 0.51
N GLN A 188 -3.19 14.45 -0.61
CA GLN A 188 -4.44 15.01 -1.08
C GLN A 188 -5.12 14.01 -2.00
N VAL A 189 -6.28 13.49 -1.61
CA VAL A 189 -7.05 12.55 -2.44
C VAL A 189 -8.25 13.30 -3.02
N VAL A 190 -8.23 13.52 -4.33
CA VAL A 190 -9.27 14.26 -5.04
C VAL A 190 -10.23 13.27 -5.68
N VAL A 191 -11.44 13.21 -5.10
CA VAL A 191 -12.51 12.30 -5.51
C VAL A 191 -13.41 12.97 -6.53
N HIS A 192 -13.76 12.22 -7.58
CA HIS A 192 -14.65 12.65 -8.66
C HIS A 192 -14.17 13.95 -9.31
N ASP A 193 -12.86 14.05 -9.55
CA ASP A 193 -12.31 15.22 -10.25
C ASP A 193 -13.02 15.40 -11.60
N PRO A 194 -13.71 16.53 -11.85
CA PRO A 194 -14.51 16.71 -13.05
C PRO A 194 -13.67 16.99 -14.30
N ASP A 195 -12.41 17.38 -14.15
CA ASP A 195 -11.54 17.79 -15.26
C ASP A 195 -10.77 16.63 -15.88
N GLU A 196 -10.80 15.47 -15.22
CA GLU A 196 -9.95 14.33 -15.52
C GLU A 196 -10.81 13.10 -15.89
N ASP A 197 -10.30 12.28 -16.81
CA ASP A 197 -10.97 11.04 -17.23
C ASP A 197 -10.18 9.75 -16.93
N GLU A 198 -8.94 9.90 -16.46
CA GLU A 198 -8.12 8.80 -15.95
C GLU A 198 -7.49 9.17 -14.59
N PRO A 199 -7.37 8.21 -13.66
CA PRO A 199 -6.61 8.37 -12.43
C PRO A 199 -5.15 8.65 -12.73
N TYR A 200 -4.54 9.49 -11.89
CA TYR A 200 -3.11 9.69 -11.90
C TYR A 200 -2.64 10.18 -10.53
N PHE A 201 -1.33 10.16 -10.36
CA PHE A 201 -0.64 10.73 -9.23
C PHE A 201 0.21 11.93 -9.65
N ASP A 202 0.06 13.05 -8.94
CA ASP A 202 0.86 14.26 -9.11
C ASP A 202 1.87 14.39 -7.95
N PRO A 203 3.14 14.02 -8.16
CA PRO A 203 4.13 13.96 -7.10
C PRO A 203 4.79 15.31 -6.82
N TYR A 204 4.94 15.62 -5.54
CA TYR A 204 5.69 16.78 -5.06
C TYR A 204 6.76 16.36 -4.04
N PRO A 205 7.90 17.07 -3.94
CA PRO A 205 8.94 16.79 -2.95
C PRO A 205 8.45 16.84 -1.50
N ASP A 206 9.23 16.27 -0.59
CA ASP A 206 8.99 16.28 0.86
C ASP A 206 8.78 17.69 1.41
N GLY A 207 7.69 17.86 2.16
CA GLY A 207 7.18 19.15 2.62
C GLY A 207 6.16 19.83 1.70
N GLU A 208 5.90 19.26 0.52
CA GLU A 208 4.88 19.73 -0.43
C GLU A 208 3.84 18.65 -0.71
N ARG A 209 2.57 19.05 -0.73
CA ARG A 209 1.43 18.14 -0.83
C ARG A 209 1.33 17.54 -2.23
N SER A 210 1.42 16.22 -2.30
CA SER A 210 1.13 15.45 -3.53
C SER A 210 -0.36 15.14 -3.66
N TYR A 211 -0.80 14.89 -4.90
CA TYR A 211 -2.21 14.67 -5.21
C TYR A 211 -2.43 13.30 -5.85
N LEU A 212 -3.38 12.56 -5.29
CA LEU A 212 -3.93 11.33 -5.85
C LEU A 212 -5.30 11.69 -6.44
N ILE A 213 -5.40 11.67 -7.77
CA ILE A 213 -6.59 12.09 -8.49
C ILE A 213 -7.39 10.87 -8.93
N LEU A 214 -8.66 10.81 -8.56
CA LEU A 214 -9.56 9.66 -8.80
C LEU A 214 -10.85 10.12 -9.47
N PRO A 215 -10.89 10.19 -10.81
CA PRO A 215 -12.08 10.57 -11.55
C PRO A 215 -13.09 9.42 -11.65
N ILE A 216 -14.25 9.73 -12.22
CA ILE A 216 -15.24 8.72 -12.61
C ILE A 216 -14.87 8.21 -14.01
N TYR A 217 -14.67 6.91 -14.16
CA TYR A 217 -14.37 6.30 -15.46
C TYR A 217 -15.61 6.23 -16.36
N GLY A 218 -15.37 6.50 -17.65
CA GLY A 218 -16.33 6.36 -18.75
C GLY A 218 -17.09 7.66 -19.08
N LYS A 219 -17.01 8.08 -20.34
CA LYS A 219 -17.87 9.13 -20.92
C LYS A 219 -19.00 8.44 -21.73
N GLY A 220 -20.26 8.68 -21.38
CA GLY A 220 -21.43 8.26 -22.18
C GLY A 220 -21.80 6.76 -22.15
N GLY A 221 -21.84 6.12 -20.97
CA GLY A 221 -22.24 4.72 -20.77
C GLY A 221 -22.45 4.38 -19.28
N LEU A 222 -22.29 3.11 -18.86
CA LEU A 222 -22.23 2.74 -17.44
C LEU A 222 -20.95 3.33 -16.81
N ARG A 223 -21.11 4.48 -16.16
CA ARG A 223 -20.03 5.17 -15.45
C ARG A 223 -19.62 4.34 -14.24
N ARG A 224 -18.31 4.14 -14.05
CA ARG A 224 -17.79 3.38 -12.91
C ARG A 224 -16.82 4.23 -12.12
N ASP A 225 -16.89 4.09 -10.81
CA ASP A 225 -16.14 4.96 -9.91
C ASP A 225 -14.78 4.37 -9.55
N SER A 226 -13.69 5.00 -9.98
CA SER A 226 -12.32 4.56 -9.65
C SER A 226 -12.06 4.58 -8.13
N ASN A 227 -12.79 5.41 -7.38
CA ASN A 227 -12.70 5.53 -5.93
C ASN A 227 -13.18 4.30 -5.16
N LEU A 228 -13.75 3.32 -5.85
CA LEU A 228 -14.18 2.04 -5.26
C LEU A 228 -13.24 0.88 -5.60
N ASP A 229 -12.26 1.08 -6.49
CA ASP A 229 -11.34 0.05 -6.93
C ASP A 229 -10.02 0.16 -6.16
N SER A 230 -9.79 -0.73 -5.18
CA SER A 230 -8.57 -0.69 -4.39
C SER A 230 -7.31 -0.89 -5.23
N SER A 231 -7.40 -1.55 -6.40
CA SER A 231 -6.23 -1.75 -7.26
C SER A 231 -5.79 -0.42 -7.89
N VAL A 232 -6.73 0.46 -8.25
CA VAL A 232 -6.44 1.80 -8.76
C VAL A 232 -5.90 2.69 -7.64
N ILE A 233 -6.59 2.76 -6.49
CA ILE A 233 -6.16 3.60 -5.36
C ILE A 233 -4.75 3.23 -4.91
N THR A 234 -4.45 1.92 -4.84
CA THR A 234 -3.13 1.44 -4.43
C THR A 234 -2.07 1.74 -5.48
N HIS A 235 -2.39 1.58 -6.77
CA HIS A 235 -1.49 1.92 -7.87
C HIS A 235 -1.07 3.40 -7.81
N GLU A 236 -2.04 4.32 -7.76
CA GLU A 236 -1.75 5.75 -7.75
C GLU A 236 -1.01 6.17 -6.48
N TYR A 237 -1.43 5.69 -5.30
CA TYR A 237 -0.70 5.97 -4.06
C TYR A 237 0.76 5.51 -4.13
N SER A 238 1.02 4.38 -4.80
CA SER A 238 2.36 3.79 -4.90
C SER A 238 3.30 4.61 -5.79
N HIS A 239 2.78 5.36 -6.76
CA HIS A 239 3.60 6.36 -7.46
C HIS A 239 4.17 7.42 -6.51
N GLY A 240 3.40 7.82 -5.49
CA GLY A 240 3.90 8.70 -4.44
C GLY A 240 5.02 8.08 -3.62
N VAL A 241 4.85 6.82 -3.21
CA VAL A 241 5.87 6.06 -2.46
C VAL A 241 7.15 5.92 -3.27
N SER A 242 7.07 5.45 -4.52
CA SER A 242 8.24 5.28 -5.38
C SER A 242 8.91 6.61 -5.67
N SER A 243 8.14 7.67 -5.97
CA SER A 243 8.70 8.98 -6.31
C SER A 243 9.42 9.66 -5.14
N ARG A 244 8.96 9.45 -3.89
CA ARG A 244 9.64 9.99 -2.69
C ARG A 244 10.87 9.16 -2.29
N LEU A 245 10.84 7.85 -2.50
CA LEU A 245 11.97 6.99 -2.12
C LEU A 245 13.13 7.05 -3.12
N THR A 246 12.84 7.00 -4.42
CA THR A 246 13.87 6.91 -5.47
C THR A 246 14.57 8.23 -5.74
N GLY A 247 15.89 8.27 -5.58
CA GLY A 247 16.67 9.51 -5.64
C GLY A 247 16.54 10.40 -4.40
N GLY A 248 15.79 9.94 -3.39
CA GLY A 248 15.57 10.61 -2.11
C GLY A 248 14.40 11.61 -2.11
N PRO A 249 13.88 11.95 -0.92
CA PRO A 249 12.57 12.61 -0.75
C PRO A 249 12.46 14.04 -1.29
N HIS A 250 13.58 14.66 -1.65
CA HIS A 250 13.64 16.02 -2.20
C HIS A 250 13.50 16.05 -3.74
N ARG A 251 13.45 14.89 -4.39
CA ARG A 251 13.43 14.76 -5.85
C ARG A 251 12.34 13.77 -6.28
N VAL A 252 11.45 14.21 -7.15
CA VAL A 252 10.30 13.40 -7.61
C VAL A 252 10.28 13.13 -9.12
N ASP A 253 11.26 13.65 -9.87
CA ASP A 253 11.35 13.49 -11.33
C ASP A 253 12.10 12.22 -11.76
N CYS A 254 12.46 11.33 -10.83
CA CYS A 254 13.35 10.21 -11.13
C CYS A 254 12.77 9.19 -12.11
N PHE A 255 11.45 9.13 -12.30
CA PHE A 255 10.82 8.19 -13.24
C PHE A 255 10.38 8.82 -14.57
N SER A 256 10.52 10.13 -14.77
CA SER A 256 9.92 10.84 -15.92
C SER A 256 10.80 10.89 -17.17
N LYS A 257 12.12 10.68 -17.05
CA LYS A 257 13.07 10.93 -18.16
C LYS A 257 13.08 9.87 -19.25
N THR A 258 12.79 8.61 -18.93
CA THR A 258 12.87 7.51 -19.90
C THR A 258 11.69 6.55 -19.76
N ILE A 259 11.34 5.88 -20.85
CA ILE A 259 10.25 4.88 -20.85
C ILE A 259 10.56 3.70 -19.94
N GLN A 260 11.83 3.30 -19.82
CA GLN A 260 12.21 2.27 -18.86
C GLN A 260 12.03 2.73 -17.41
N ALA A 261 12.41 3.97 -17.09
CA ALA A 261 12.21 4.53 -15.76
C ALA A 261 10.71 4.59 -15.44
N GLY A 262 9.89 5.15 -16.34
CA GLY A 262 8.43 5.14 -16.20
C GLY A 262 7.87 3.72 -16.05
N GLY A 263 8.35 2.76 -16.84
CA GLY A 263 7.94 1.36 -16.72
C GLY A 263 8.31 0.72 -15.37
N VAL A 264 9.47 1.04 -14.80
CA VAL A 264 9.82 0.59 -13.44
C VAL A 264 8.82 1.14 -12.42
N SER A 265 8.46 2.43 -12.52
CA SER A 265 7.44 3.05 -11.66
C SER A 265 6.09 2.34 -11.80
N GLU A 266 5.58 2.22 -13.02
CA GLU A 266 4.29 1.58 -13.35
C GLU A 266 4.20 0.13 -12.85
N GLY A 267 5.22 -0.68 -13.13
CA GLY A 267 5.24 -2.07 -12.70
C GLY A 267 5.39 -2.24 -11.18
N THR A 268 6.06 -1.29 -10.53
CA THR A 268 6.18 -1.28 -9.06
C THR A 268 4.86 -0.88 -8.43
N SER A 269 4.16 0.12 -8.95
CA SER A 269 2.81 0.49 -8.51
C SER A 269 1.81 -0.66 -8.65
N ASP A 270 1.86 -1.39 -9.76
CA ASP A 270 1.08 -2.62 -9.93
C ASP A 270 1.45 -3.70 -8.90
N PHE A 271 2.74 -3.84 -8.55
CA PHE A 271 3.17 -4.78 -7.50
C PHE A 271 2.51 -4.51 -6.16
N PHE A 272 2.48 -3.27 -5.70
CA PHE A 272 1.77 -2.92 -4.46
C PHE A 272 0.30 -3.28 -4.56
N ALA A 273 -0.34 -2.96 -5.68
CA ALA A 273 -1.78 -3.17 -5.86
C ALA A 273 -2.17 -4.65 -5.89
N TYR A 274 -1.46 -5.50 -6.66
CA TYR A 274 -1.78 -6.93 -6.61
C TYR A 274 -1.38 -7.56 -5.28
N LEU A 275 -0.29 -7.11 -4.63
CA LEU A 275 0.18 -7.67 -3.35
C LEU A 275 -0.89 -7.55 -2.26
N VAL A 276 -1.55 -6.38 -2.14
CA VAL A 276 -2.61 -6.18 -1.13
C VAL A 276 -3.91 -6.92 -1.48
N SER A 277 -4.09 -7.31 -2.74
CA SER A 277 -5.23 -8.14 -3.20
C SER A 277 -4.97 -9.65 -3.11
N MET A 278 -3.76 -10.07 -2.72
CA MET A 278 -3.46 -11.50 -2.55
C MET A 278 -4.24 -12.09 -1.37
N ARG A 279 -4.70 -13.32 -1.56
CA ARG A 279 -5.44 -14.14 -0.61
C ARG A 279 -4.74 -15.48 -0.43
N LYS A 280 -5.01 -16.17 0.66
CA LYS A 280 -4.33 -17.43 1.01
C LYS A 280 -4.57 -18.53 -0.03
N GLU A 281 -5.70 -18.48 -0.72
CA GLU A 281 -6.13 -19.45 -1.73
C GLU A 281 -5.54 -19.18 -3.11
N ASP A 282 -4.94 -18.00 -3.31
CA ASP A 282 -4.31 -17.65 -4.58
C ASP A 282 -3.14 -18.60 -4.89
N LYS A 283 -2.90 -18.77 -6.18
CA LYS A 283 -1.83 -19.61 -6.72
C LYS A 283 -0.95 -18.76 -7.64
N PRO A 284 0.28 -19.22 -7.93
CA PRO A 284 1.12 -18.60 -8.95
C PRO A 284 0.43 -18.42 -10.32
N THR A 285 -0.58 -19.22 -10.61
CA THR A 285 -1.34 -19.20 -11.87
C THR A 285 -2.63 -18.38 -11.79
N THR A 286 -3.03 -17.90 -10.60
CA THR A 286 -4.20 -17.04 -10.45
C THR A 286 -3.94 -15.71 -11.16
N TRP A 287 -4.87 -15.30 -12.02
CA TRP A 287 -4.76 -14.04 -12.74
C TRP A 287 -5.07 -12.87 -11.80
N LYS A 288 -4.15 -11.91 -11.73
CA LYS A 288 -4.37 -10.61 -11.10
C LYS A 288 -4.50 -9.54 -12.16
N HIS A 289 -5.68 -8.92 -12.21
CA HIS A 289 -6.01 -7.81 -13.11
C HIS A 289 -5.92 -6.47 -12.37
N MET A 290 -5.62 -5.42 -13.12
CA MET A 290 -5.57 -4.04 -12.64
C MET A 290 -6.78 -3.26 -13.14
N GLY A 291 -7.44 -2.54 -12.24
CA GLY A 291 -8.52 -1.60 -12.52
C GLY A 291 -9.73 -2.19 -13.25
N GLU A 292 -9.97 -3.50 -13.09
CA GLU A 292 -11.00 -4.22 -13.83
C GLU A 292 -12.40 -3.70 -13.51
N TYR A 293 -12.67 -3.34 -12.25
CA TYR A 293 -13.91 -2.70 -11.89
C TYR A 293 -13.96 -1.31 -12.53
N ALA A 294 -12.98 -0.46 -12.21
CA ALA A 294 -12.99 0.94 -12.61
C ALA A 294 -13.15 1.13 -14.13
N LYS A 295 -12.37 0.40 -14.93
CA LYS A 295 -12.42 0.49 -16.40
C LYS A 295 -13.50 -0.39 -17.03
N GLY A 296 -13.97 -1.43 -16.33
CA GLY A 296 -14.86 -2.46 -16.90
C GLY A 296 -14.18 -3.51 -17.76
N SER A 297 -12.85 -3.47 -17.82
CA SER A 297 -11.99 -4.38 -18.55
C SER A 297 -10.58 -4.29 -17.96
N PRO A 298 -9.72 -5.30 -18.14
CA PRO A 298 -8.33 -5.20 -17.66
C PRO A 298 -7.59 -3.98 -18.22
N MET A 299 -6.88 -3.24 -17.36
CA MET A 299 -6.07 -2.09 -17.77
C MET A 299 -4.74 -2.49 -18.41
N ARG A 300 -4.21 -3.67 -18.10
CA ARG A 300 -2.95 -4.18 -18.63
C ARG A 300 -3.17 -5.13 -19.80
N LEU A 301 -2.17 -5.22 -20.68
CA LEU A 301 -2.20 -6.08 -21.86
C LEU A 301 -2.24 -7.56 -21.47
N TYR A 302 -1.49 -7.93 -20.44
CA TYR A 302 -1.49 -9.28 -19.86
C TYR A 302 -1.79 -9.22 -18.36
N PRO A 303 -2.57 -10.18 -17.84
CA PRO A 303 -2.72 -10.34 -16.39
C PRO A 303 -1.38 -10.69 -15.74
N TYR A 304 -1.24 -10.31 -14.48
CA TYR A 304 -0.12 -10.81 -13.67
C TYR A 304 -0.40 -12.25 -13.26
N THR A 305 0.47 -13.13 -13.75
CA THR A 305 0.48 -14.58 -13.48
C THR A 305 1.86 -15.11 -13.84
N THR A 306 2.29 -16.18 -13.17
CA THR A 306 3.56 -16.85 -13.49
C THR A 306 3.56 -17.53 -14.87
N GLU A 307 2.41 -17.64 -15.53
CA GLU A 307 2.25 -18.26 -16.86
C GLU A 307 2.34 -17.27 -18.03
N ASN A 308 2.26 -15.96 -17.79
CA ASN A 308 2.36 -14.99 -18.88
C ASN A 308 3.81 -15.00 -19.44
N THR A 309 3.95 -14.75 -20.75
CA THR A 309 5.22 -14.91 -21.47
C THR A 309 6.05 -13.64 -21.60
N LEU A 310 5.73 -12.59 -20.82
CA LEU A 310 6.46 -11.32 -20.87
C LEU A 310 7.93 -11.50 -20.44
N LYS A 311 8.81 -10.88 -21.22
CA LYS A 311 10.28 -10.91 -21.09
C LYS A 311 10.85 -9.52 -21.27
N PHE A 312 12.05 -9.29 -20.76
CA PHE A 312 12.79 -8.04 -20.87
C PHE A 312 12.84 -7.50 -22.30
N SER A 313 13.10 -8.33 -23.31
CA SER A 313 13.16 -7.93 -24.72
C SER A 313 11.86 -7.40 -25.31
N HIS A 314 10.70 -7.62 -24.68
CA HIS A 314 9.43 -7.05 -25.17
C HIS A 314 9.41 -5.52 -25.09
N ILE A 315 10.20 -4.91 -24.20
CA ILE A 315 10.29 -3.45 -24.11
C ILE A 315 10.83 -2.83 -25.41
N ASN A 316 11.53 -3.60 -26.24
CA ASN A 316 11.99 -3.16 -27.57
C ASN A 316 10.84 -2.75 -28.49
N GLN A 317 9.65 -3.35 -28.31
CA GLN A 317 8.46 -3.06 -29.11
C GLN A 317 7.60 -1.94 -28.49
N TRP A 318 7.86 -1.57 -27.24
CA TRP A 318 7.00 -0.70 -26.42
C TRP A 318 7.71 0.56 -25.94
N GLN A 319 8.69 1.03 -26.71
CA GLN A 319 9.49 2.23 -26.44
C GLN A 319 8.69 3.54 -26.45
N SER A 320 7.36 3.49 -26.57
CA SER A 320 6.44 4.64 -26.46
C SER A 320 5.38 4.46 -25.36
N SER A 321 5.42 3.38 -24.57
CA SER A 321 4.41 3.09 -23.56
C SER A 321 5.05 2.65 -22.24
N ILE A 322 4.97 3.53 -21.24
CA ILE A 322 5.39 3.23 -19.86
C ILE A 322 4.54 2.10 -19.27
N HIS A 323 3.23 2.05 -19.50
CA HIS A 323 2.36 1.00 -18.95
C HIS A 323 2.65 -0.39 -19.53
N LYS A 324 2.91 -0.52 -20.84
CA LYS A 324 3.29 -1.81 -21.44
C LYS A 324 4.67 -2.25 -20.94
N THR A 325 5.61 -1.30 -20.84
CA THR A 325 6.92 -1.54 -20.24
C THR A 325 6.79 -1.98 -18.78
N GLY A 326 5.91 -1.32 -18.02
CA GLY A 326 5.61 -1.65 -16.63
C GLY A 326 4.94 -3.00 -16.44
N ASN A 327 4.10 -3.45 -17.38
CA ASN A 327 3.55 -4.80 -17.34
C ASN A 327 4.64 -5.88 -17.42
N VAL A 328 5.77 -5.61 -18.08
CA VAL A 328 6.97 -6.48 -18.01
C VAL A 328 7.59 -6.45 -16.62
N TRP A 329 7.90 -5.26 -16.09
CA TRP A 329 8.53 -5.10 -14.78
C TRP A 329 7.69 -5.71 -13.65
N GLY A 330 6.40 -5.38 -13.60
CA GLY A 330 5.45 -5.90 -12.63
C GLY A 330 5.31 -7.43 -12.70
N SER A 331 5.47 -8.03 -13.88
CA SER A 331 5.45 -9.50 -14.04
C SER A 331 6.72 -10.15 -13.49
N ILE A 332 7.88 -9.46 -13.54
CA ILE A 332 9.13 -9.92 -12.90
C ILE A 332 8.97 -9.88 -11.38
N LEU A 333 8.43 -8.78 -10.84
CA LEU A 333 8.13 -8.67 -9.41
C LEU A 333 7.10 -9.71 -8.95
N PHE A 334 6.16 -10.10 -9.83
CA PHE A 334 5.18 -11.14 -9.53
C PHE A 334 5.83 -12.51 -9.40
N ASP A 335 6.78 -12.85 -10.28
CA ASP A 335 7.57 -14.07 -10.15
C ASP A 335 8.43 -14.04 -8.87
N LEU A 336 9.06 -12.90 -8.55
CA LEU A 336 9.83 -12.73 -7.30
C LEU A 336 8.95 -12.98 -6.07
N TYR A 337 7.77 -12.37 -6.03
CA TYR A 337 6.79 -12.56 -4.98
C TYR A 337 6.49 -14.04 -4.76
N TRP A 338 6.20 -14.78 -5.84
CA TRP A 338 5.86 -16.20 -5.73
C TRP A 338 7.06 -17.10 -5.40
N GLU A 339 8.27 -16.77 -5.85
CA GLU A 339 9.47 -17.50 -5.42
C GLU A 339 9.70 -17.38 -3.91
N LEU A 340 9.51 -16.19 -3.34
CA LEU A 340 9.63 -15.97 -1.90
C LEU A 340 8.48 -16.61 -1.13
N VAL A 341 7.24 -16.50 -1.62
CA VAL A 341 6.07 -17.16 -0.98
C VAL A 341 6.19 -18.68 -1.00
N ARG A 342 6.74 -19.27 -2.08
CA ARG A 342 6.97 -20.71 -2.13
C ARG A 342 8.01 -21.16 -1.08
N GLU A 343 9.03 -20.36 -0.85
CA GLU A 343 10.08 -20.67 0.12
C GLU A 343 9.64 -20.46 1.57
N LEU A 344 8.94 -19.35 1.86
CA LEU A 344 8.71 -18.86 3.22
C LEU A 344 7.25 -18.93 3.66
N GLY A 345 6.34 -19.30 2.76
CA GLY A 345 4.91 -19.28 2.98
C GLY A 345 4.31 -17.87 2.92
N PHE A 346 2.99 -17.82 3.15
CA PHE A 346 2.16 -16.61 3.08
C PHE A 346 1.60 -16.23 4.46
N THR A 347 1.33 -14.94 4.67
CA THR A 347 0.52 -14.41 5.78
C THR A 347 -0.51 -13.41 5.27
N GLU A 348 -1.72 -13.42 5.83
CA GLU A 348 -2.75 -12.41 5.54
C GLU A 348 -2.46 -11.09 6.28
N ASP A 349 -1.71 -11.15 7.37
CA ASP A 349 -1.36 -9.99 8.17
C ASP A 349 -0.10 -9.31 7.63
N LEU A 350 -0.29 -8.31 6.78
CA LEU A 350 0.80 -7.49 6.25
C LEU A 350 1.34 -6.48 7.28
N TYR A 351 0.57 -6.12 8.31
CA TYR A 351 0.90 -5.05 9.25
C TYR A 351 1.82 -5.51 10.38
N THR A 352 1.92 -6.82 10.65
CA THR A 352 2.92 -7.37 11.60
C THR A 352 4.34 -7.37 11.06
N ARG A 353 4.53 -7.19 9.74
CA ARG A 353 5.85 -7.20 9.08
C ARG A 353 6.65 -8.46 9.43
N GLN A 354 6.01 -9.62 9.38
CA GLN A 354 6.66 -10.89 9.68
C GLN A 354 7.59 -11.31 8.54
N LEU A 355 8.82 -10.79 8.50
CA LEU A 355 9.80 -11.05 7.41
C LEU A 355 10.19 -12.53 7.21
N THR A 356 9.75 -13.45 8.07
CA THR A 356 9.84 -14.89 7.85
C THR A 356 8.77 -15.42 6.88
N LYS A 357 7.88 -14.56 6.37
CA LYS A 357 6.88 -14.86 5.34
C LYS A 357 7.25 -14.19 4.02
N GLY A 358 7.01 -14.89 2.92
CA GLY A 358 7.49 -14.50 1.60
C GLY A 358 6.85 -13.22 1.07
N ASN A 359 5.55 -13.03 1.30
CA ASN A 359 4.83 -11.85 0.82
C ASN A 359 5.25 -10.56 1.55
N THR A 360 5.47 -10.63 2.87
CA THR A 360 5.96 -9.48 3.64
C THR A 360 7.45 -9.24 3.39
N LEU A 361 8.25 -10.29 3.18
CA LEU A 361 9.65 -10.12 2.77
C LEU A 361 9.75 -9.46 1.38
N ALA A 362 8.93 -9.89 0.42
CA ALA A 362 8.87 -9.28 -0.91
C ALA A 362 8.55 -7.78 -0.84
N LEU A 363 7.54 -7.40 -0.05
CA LEU A 363 7.18 -5.99 0.16
C LEU A 363 8.34 -5.19 0.78
N GLN A 364 9.02 -5.75 1.78
CA GLN A 364 10.17 -5.10 2.41
C GLN A 364 11.34 -4.90 1.44
N ILE A 365 11.67 -5.92 0.63
CA ILE A 365 12.75 -5.85 -0.36
C ILE A 365 12.41 -4.78 -1.40
N VAL A 366 11.18 -4.74 -1.91
CA VAL A 366 10.77 -3.73 -2.90
C VAL A 366 10.87 -2.31 -2.32
N ILE A 367 10.36 -2.07 -1.11
CA ILE A 367 10.47 -0.74 -0.46
C ILE A 367 11.93 -0.33 -0.21
N ASN A 368 12.78 -1.26 0.25
CA ASN A 368 14.20 -0.97 0.43
C ASN A 368 14.88 -0.68 -0.92
N SER A 369 14.57 -1.47 -1.96
CA SER A 369 15.16 -1.27 -3.28
C SER A 369 14.83 0.09 -3.89
N LEU A 370 13.67 0.68 -3.55
CA LEU A 370 13.32 2.01 -4.02
C LEU A 370 14.25 3.09 -3.46
N LYS A 371 14.81 2.89 -2.26
CA LYS A 371 15.79 3.79 -1.63
C LYS A 371 17.17 3.69 -2.27
N GLU A 372 17.54 2.49 -2.72
CA GLU A 372 18.82 2.21 -3.39
C GLU A 372 18.77 2.47 -4.91
N THR A 373 17.57 2.55 -5.49
CA THR A 373 17.41 2.73 -6.94
C THR A 373 17.93 4.10 -7.37
N PRO A 374 18.85 4.17 -8.35
CA PRO A 374 19.35 5.44 -8.84
C PRO A 374 18.27 6.20 -9.60
N CYS A 375 18.40 7.52 -9.67
CA CYS A 375 17.50 8.36 -10.43
C CYS A 375 17.55 8.03 -11.94
N HIS A 376 16.38 7.97 -12.59
CA HIS A 376 16.19 7.52 -13.97
C HIS A 376 16.66 6.07 -14.21
N PRO A 377 16.09 5.10 -13.48
CA PRO A 377 16.55 3.73 -13.55
C PRO A 377 16.28 3.07 -14.90
N THR A 378 17.18 2.17 -15.27
CA THR A 378 16.91 1.11 -16.24
C THR A 378 16.41 -0.14 -15.51
N PHE A 379 15.90 -1.13 -16.24
CA PHE A 379 15.55 -2.42 -15.64
C PHE A 379 16.76 -3.10 -14.97
N LEU A 380 17.96 -2.91 -15.51
CA LEU A 380 19.19 -3.48 -14.96
C LEU A 380 19.59 -2.81 -13.65
N SER A 381 19.52 -1.48 -13.56
CA SER A 381 19.83 -0.78 -12.31
C SER A 381 18.76 -1.01 -11.24
N ALA A 382 17.48 -1.06 -11.61
CA ALA A 382 16.40 -1.40 -10.68
C ALA A 382 16.52 -2.85 -10.18
N ARG A 383 16.94 -3.79 -11.04
CA ARG A 383 17.29 -5.14 -10.61
C ARG A 383 18.43 -5.09 -9.59
N SER A 384 19.54 -4.42 -9.89
CA SER A 384 20.67 -4.36 -8.96
C SER A 384 20.26 -3.83 -7.58
N ALA A 385 19.41 -2.80 -7.52
CA ALA A 385 18.89 -2.26 -6.26
C ALA A 385 18.05 -3.28 -5.46
N LEU A 386 17.28 -4.15 -6.11
CA LEU A 386 16.56 -5.23 -5.43
C LEU A 386 17.50 -6.28 -4.82
N PHE A 387 18.61 -6.57 -5.52
CA PHE A 387 19.62 -7.52 -5.05
C PHE A 387 20.42 -6.93 -3.87
N GLU A 388 20.75 -5.65 -3.93
CA GLU A 388 21.38 -4.91 -2.83
C GLU A 388 20.47 -4.88 -1.60
N ALA A 389 19.20 -4.52 -1.79
CA ALA A 389 18.20 -4.52 -0.71
C ALA A 389 18.03 -5.90 -0.05
N GLU A 390 18.05 -6.99 -0.82
CA GLU A 390 17.99 -8.35 -0.27
C GLU A 390 19.28 -8.72 0.48
N GLN A 391 20.43 -8.38 -0.09
CA GLN A 391 21.74 -8.61 0.51
C GLN A 391 21.88 -7.91 1.86
N GLU A 392 21.45 -6.65 1.96
CA GLU A 392 21.49 -5.87 3.19
C GLU A 392 20.49 -6.36 4.23
N LEU A 393 19.27 -6.71 3.79
CA LEU A 393 18.20 -7.10 4.69
C LEU A 393 18.40 -8.49 5.30
N THR A 394 18.93 -9.45 4.53
CA THR A 394 18.96 -10.87 4.92
C THR A 394 20.37 -11.48 4.91
N GLY A 395 21.37 -10.75 4.43
CA GLY A 395 22.71 -11.29 4.19
C GLY A 395 22.82 -12.10 2.90
N GLY A 396 21.88 -11.97 1.95
CA GLY A 396 21.91 -12.69 0.67
C GLY A 396 21.23 -14.06 0.70
N LYS A 397 20.44 -14.34 1.75
CA LYS A 397 19.86 -15.67 2.01
C LYS A 397 18.92 -16.13 0.91
N HIS A 398 18.22 -15.21 0.25
CA HIS A 398 17.20 -15.48 -0.76
C HIS A 398 17.62 -15.02 -2.16
N ILE A 399 18.89 -14.63 -2.36
CA ILE A 399 19.40 -14.07 -3.62
C ILE A 399 19.15 -14.99 -4.83
N CYS A 400 19.16 -16.31 -4.62
CA CYS A 400 18.89 -17.27 -5.69
C CYS A 400 17.41 -17.31 -6.11
N LYS A 401 16.47 -16.93 -5.23
CA LYS A 401 15.06 -16.74 -5.59
C LYS A 401 14.88 -15.52 -6.48
N LEU A 402 15.58 -14.43 -6.17
CA LEU A 402 15.62 -13.24 -7.02
C LEU A 402 16.20 -13.61 -8.39
N TRP A 403 17.36 -14.26 -8.45
CA TRP A 403 17.92 -14.70 -9.74
C TRP A 403 16.98 -15.59 -10.53
N THR A 404 16.28 -16.52 -9.87
CA THR A 404 15.30 -17.41 -10.52
C THR A 404 14.18 -16.60 -11.17
N ALA A 405 13.57 -15.66 -10.44
CA ALA A 405 12.49 -14.82 -10.96
C ALA A 405 12.95 -13.91 -12.12
N PHE A 406 14.10 -13.25 -11.96
CA PHE A 406 14.62 -12.33 -12.97
C PHE A 406 15.08 -13.05 -14.23
N ALA A 407 15.84 -14.14 -14.10
CA ALA A 407 16.32 -14.92 -15.24
C ALA A 407 15.16 -15.54 -16.02
N LYS A 408 14.09 -16.01 -15.36
CA LYS A 408 12.88 -16.54 -16.02
C LYS A 408 12.31 -15.57 -17.07
N ARG A 409 12.43 -14.26 -16.85
CA ARG A 409 11.91 -13.21 -17.74
C ARG A 409 13.00 -12.49 -18.54
N GLY A 410 14.17 -13.10 -18.72
CA GLY A 410 15.21 -12.54 -19.58
C GLY A 410 16.11 -11.50 -18.90
N LEU A 411 16.01 -11.31 -17.57
CA LEU A 411 16.92 -10.45 -16.79
C LEU A 411 17.95 -11.27 -15.99
N GLY A 412 18.51 -12.32 -16.60
CA GLY A 412 19.60 -13.13 -16.07
C GLY A 412 20.95 -12.40 -16.01
N THR A 413 22.00 -13.09 -15.58
CA THR A 413 23.30 -12.46 -15.24
C THR A 413 23.94 -11.70 -16.41
N MET A 414 23.68 -12.12 -17.66
CA MET A 414 24.25 -11.52 -18.88
C MET A 414 23.27 -10.63 -19.65
N ALA A 415 22.11 -10.34 -19.07
CA ALA A 415 21.11 -9.43 -19.65
C ALA A 415 21.71 -8.03 -19.79
N ARG A 416 21.47 -7.39 -20.92
CA ARG A 416 22.13 -6.12 -21.26
C ARG A 416 21.30 -5.27 -22.21
N MET A 417 21.70 -4.00 -22.31
CA MET A 417 21.31 -3.13 -23.41
C MET A 417 22.41 -3.14 -24.47
N GLU A 418 22.06 -3.43 -25.72
CA GLU A 418 22.92 -3.22 -26.89
C GLU A 418 22.43 -1.97 -27.63
N GLY A 419 23.06 -0.83 -27.36
CA GLY A 419 22.50 0.47 -27.71
C GLY A 419 21.18 0.69 -26.96
N SER A 420 20.08 0.91 -27.68
CA SER A 420 18.73 1.03 -27.12
C SER A 420 17.95 -0.30 -27.07
N ARG A 421 18.56 -1.40 -27.49
CA ARG A 421 17.91 -2.72 -27.59
C ARG A 421 18.18 -3.58 -26.36
N ALA A 422 17.13 -4.00 -25.67
CA ALA A 422 17.18 -4.99 -24.59
C ALA A 422 17.48 -6.38 -25.15
N VAL A 423 18.44 -7.08 -24.54
CA VAL A 423 18.84 -8.45 -24.86
C VAL A 423 18.54 -9.34 -23.68
N ASP A 424 17.67 -10.33 -23.90
CA ASP A 424 17.33 -11.32 -22.89
C ASP A 424 18.53 -12.18 -22.53
N ASP A 425 18.60 -12.53 -21.26
CA ASP A 425 19.45 -13.61 -20.75
C ASP A 425 18.71 -14.41 -19.69
N PHE A 426 18.89 -15.73 -19.70
CA PHE A 426 18.20 -16.66 -18.79
C PHE A 426 19.17 -17.36 -17.85
N THR A 427 20.44 -16.94 -17.83
CA THR A 427 21.46 -17.60 -17.01
C THR A 427 21.33 -17.21 -15.54
N LEU A 428 21.56 -18.20 -14.68
CA LEU A 428 21.67 -18.04 -13.22
C LEU A 428 23.16 -18.07 -12.83
N PRO A 429 23.56 -17.44 -11.71
CA PRO A 429 24.90 -17.64 -11.18
C PRO A 429 25.16 -19.11 -10.85
N GLN A 430 26.39 -19.57 -11.08
CA GLN A 430 26.78 -20.96 -10.83
C GLN A 430 26.50 -21.42 -9.40
N ALA A 431 26.67 -20.53 -8.42
CA ALA A 431 26.37 -20.81 -7.02
C ALA A 431 24.88 -21.16 -6.80
N CYS A 432 23.97 -20.49 -7.50
CA CYS A 432 22.53 -20.77 -7.41
C CYS A 432 22.15 -22.09 -8.10
N ILE A 433 22.79 -22.42 -9.22
CA ILE A 433 22.62 -23.71 -9.90
C ILE A 433 23.10 -24.84 -8.98
N ALA A 434 24.27 -24.68 -8.37
CA ALA A 434 24.83 -25.67 -7.44
C ALA A 434 23.95 -25.85 -6.20
N ALA A 435 23.43 -24.76 -5.62
CA ALA A 435 22.54 -24.82 -4.46
C ALA A 435 21.23 -25.57 -4.77
N ALA A 436 20.64 -25.35 -5.95
CA ALA A 436 19.44 -26.07 -6.40
C ALA A 436 19.71 -27.58 -6.59
N ALA A 437 20.86 -27.96 -7.13
CA ALA A 437 21.24 -29.36 -7.30
C ALA A 437 21.46 -30.09 -5.96
N ALA A 438 22.05 -29.42 -4.97
CA ALA A 438 22.28 -29.95 -3.62
C ALA A 438 20.95 -30.17 -2.84
N THR A 439 19.95 -29.33 -3.09
CA THR A 439 18.62 -29.47 -2.47
C THR A 439 17.80 -30.61 -3.09
N ALA A 440 17.94 -30.85 -4.40
CA ALA A 440 17.27 -31.98 -5.05
C ALA A 440 17.82 -33.35 -4.62
N THR A 441 19.13 -33.45 -4.39
CA THR A 441 19.77 -34.71 -3.93
C THR A 441 19.45 -35.06 -2.48
N THR A 442 19.17 -34.06 -1.64
CA THR A 442 18.76 -34.28 -0.24
C THR A 442 17.29 -34.69 -0.11
N THR A 443 16.39 -34.20 -0.98
CA THR A 443 14.99 -34.66 -1.04
C THR A 443 14.86 -36.07 -1.62
N GLU A 444 15.70 -36.45 -2.59
CA GLU A 444 15.72 -37.84 -3.11
C GLU A 444 16.28 -38.85 -2.10
N SER A 445 17.29 -38.48 -1.29
CA SER A 445 17.85 -39.41 -0.29
C SER A 445 16.94 -39.65 0.92
N THR A 446 16.04 -38.70 1.23
CA THR A 446 15.05 -38.83 2.31
C THR A 446 13.77 -39.54 1.88
N ALA A 447 13.52 -39.70 0.57
CA ALA A 447 12.36 -40.38 0.01
C ALA A 447 12.51 -41.92 -0.12
N ASN A 448 13.63 -42.51 0.33
CA ASN A 448 13.86 -43.96 0.20
C ASN A 448 14.22 -44.65 1.53
N PRO A 449 13.24 -45.02 2.39
CA PRO A 449 13.48 -45.98 3.44
C PRO A 449 13.47 -47.39 2.81
N SER A 450 14.60 -47.80 2.24
CA SER A 450 14.75 -49.17 1.77
C SER A 450 14.63 -50.13 2.96
N ARG A 451 13.56 -50.93 2.90
CA ARG A 451 13.24 -52.06 3.78
C ARG A 451 14.45 -52.97 3.95
N LYS A 452 15.06 -52.98 5.14
CA LYS A 452 15.85 -54.13 5.60
C LYS A 452 14.87 -55.24 5.98
N TRP A 453 14.56 -56.13 5.04
CA TRP A 453 13.99 -57.44 5.37
C TRP A 453 15.05 -58.26 6.09
N GLY A 454 14.84 -58.49 7.39
CA GLY A 454 15.57 -59.50 8.14
C GLY A 454 15.21 -60.89 7.62
N LEU A 455 16.22 -61.62 7.14
CA LEU A 455 16.12 -63.06 6.89
C LEU A 455 15.92 -63.78 8.23
N PHE A 456 14.69 -64.21 8.53
CA PHE A 456 14.45 -65.31 9.46
C PHE A 456 14.38 -66.61 8.68
N GLN A 457 15.49 -67.34 8.70
CA GLN A 457 15.61 -68.69 8.18
C GLN A 457 14.99 -69.66 9.20
N LYS A 458 13.81 -70.20 8.90
CA LYS A 458 13.26 -71.38 9.60
C LYS A 458 13.93 -72.64 9.05
N MET A 459 14.85 -73.22 9.81
CA MET A 459 15.16 -74.65 9.70
C MET A 459 14.06 -75.44 10.42
N ARG A 460 13.45 -76.39 9.71
CA ARG A 460 12.81 -77.57 10.31
C ARG A 460 13.76 -78.73 10.09
N PHE A 461 14.01 -79.55 11.10
CA PHE A 461 13.97 -81.02 11.04
C PHE A 461 14.04 -81.59 12.47
N TRP A 462 13.14 -82.55 12.72
CA TRP A 462 12.85 -83.36 13.92
C TRP A 462 12.01 -82.70 15.02
#